data_AF-A0A0D2G658-F1
#
_entry.id   AF-A0A0D2G658-F1
#
_cell.length_a   1.000
_cell.length_b   1.000
_cell.length_c   1.000
_cell.angle_alpha   90.00
_cell.angle_beta   90.00
_cell.angle_gamma   90.00
#
_symmetry.space_group_name_H-M   'P 1'
#
loop_
_entity.id
_entity.type
_entity.pdbx_description
1 polymer ?
#
loop_
_entity_poly.entity_id
_entity_poly.type
_entity_poly.pdbx_seq_one_letter_code
_entity_poly.pdbx_strand_id
1 'polypeptide(L)'
;MDCKDPKSNSDLFYITAKVIFTLDELGMKDFGLSVYGIANLYLDGEFITEETTRKQEAGSISFRKRACDLAAEADYSILCTGLNEEWECEGFDKLDFSLPPGVDELISGVLAAQPNTIIVTQSGTLLKMLWESEARSIVHAWCGGSEEGNGVADLCLIWLEEIRDNPAYLNWGSIRGRELYGEDVFAGYKFYDDLDRSPLFSFGYGISYITLALTPIAASRESLYIGVINTGKSAGTEAIQVCIHAMSSVVLPAQRELHGFVKVELMSGGC
;
A
#
# COMPACT_ATOMS: atom_id res chain seq x y z
N MET A 1 -24.47 18.17 -20.46
CA MET A 1 -25.07 19.32 -21.19
C MET A 1 -25.76 20.14 -20.13
N ASP A 2 -25.09 21.19 -19.68
CA ASP A 2 -25.28 21.63 -18.30
C ASP A 2 -26.14 22.89 -18.30
N CYS A 3 -27.37 22.76 -17.81
CA CYS A 3 -28.36 23.81 -17.86
C CYS A 3 -28.26 24.67 -16.59
N LYS A 4 -27.46 25.74 -16.64
CA LYS A 4 -27.41 26.75 -15.55
C LYS A 4 -28.68 27.60 -15.54
N ASP A 5 -29.30 27.77 -14.37
CA ASP A 5 -30.40 28.72 -14.18
C ASP A 5 -29.86 30.16 -14.29
N PRO A 6 -30.34 30.99 -15.24
CA PRO A 6 -29.87 32.37 -15.42
C PRO A 6 -30.24 33.34 -14.28
N LYS A 7 -30.92 32.87 -13.21
CA LYS A 7 -31.22 33.64 -12.00
C LYS A 7 -30.47 33.15 -10.76
N SER A 8 -29.73 32.05 -10.84
CA SER A 8 -28.91 31.56 -9.72
C SER A 8 -27.55 32.25 -9.69
N ASN A 9 -27.17 32.80 -8.53
CA ASN A 9 -25.81 33.30 -8.27
C ASN A 9 -24.96 32.27 -7.50
N SER A 10 -25.22 30.99 -7.74
CA SER A 10 -24.48 29.83 -7.21
C SER A 10 -24.40 28.74 -8.28
N ASP A 11 -23.37 27.89 -8.21
CA ASP A 11 -23.12 26.79 -9.14
C ASP A 11 -24.05 25.57 -8.95
N LEU A 12 -25.34 25.85 -8.77
CA LEU A 12 -26.40 24.85 -8.83
C LEU A 12 -26.74 24.54 -10.28
N PHE A 13 -26.65 23.26 -10.64
CA PHE A 13 -27.06 22.69 -11.91
C PHE A 13 -27.68 21.31 -11.67
N TYR A 14 -28.27 20.72 -12.70
CA TYR A 14 -28.71 19.32 -12.69
C TYR A 14 -28.25 18.62 -13.97
N ILE A 15 -28.06 17.30 -13.88
CA ILE A 15 -27.68 16.44 -15.02
C ILE A 15 -28.65 15.27 -15.06
N THR A 16 -29.15 14.95 -16.25
CA THR A 16 -29.80 13.65 -16.54
C THR A 16 -28.84 12.82 -17.37
N ALA A 17 -28.19 11.84 -16.75
CA ALA A 17 -27.45 10.80 -17.47
C ALA A 17 -28.42 9.68 -17.88
N LYS A 18 -28.30 9.18 -19.12
CA LYS A 18 -28.96 7.95 -19.55
C LYS A 18 -27.92 7.01 -20.15
N VAL A 19 -27.75 5.86 -19.52
CA VAL A 19 -26.91 4.76 -19.99
C VAL A 19 -27.83 3.63 -20.46
N ILE A 20 -27.40 2.86 -21.45
CA ILE A 20 -28.00 1.58 -21.82
C ILE A 20 -26.90 0.55 -21.60
N PHE A 21 -27.17 -0.48 -20.80
CA PHE A 21 -26.23 -1.53 -20.48
C PHE A 21 -26.75 -2.87 -20.99
N THR A 22 -25.86 -3.72 -21.51
CA THR A 22 -26.17 -5.09 -21.94
C THR A 22 -25.39 -6.04 -21.05
N LEU A 23 -26.05 -7.04 -20.48
CA LEU A 23 -25.42 -8.03 -19.62
C LEU A 23 -25.02 -9.26 -20.44
N ASP A 24 -23.72 -9.55 -20.51
CA ASP A 24 -23.18 -10.73 -21.20
C ASP A 24 -23.47 -12.04 -20.43
N GLU A 25 -23.72 -11.96 -19.12
CA GLU A 25 -24.03 -13.10 -18.25
C GLU A 25 -25.31 -12.88 -17.43
N LEU A 26 -26.21 -13.87 -17.47
CA LEU A 26 -27.41 -13.95 -16.62
C LEU A 26 -27.03 -14.21 -15.14
N GLY A 27 -27.57 -13.42 -14.22
CA GLY A 27 -27.41 -13.59 -12.78
C GLY A 27 -27.92 -12.37 -12.01
N MET A 28 -27.85 -12.41 -10.67
CA MET A 28 -27.98 -11.19 -9.87
C MET A 28 -26.82 -10.24 -10.16
N LYS A 29 -27.10 -8.93 -10.12
CA LYS A 29 -26.14 -7.84 -10.34
C LYS A 29 -26.48 -6.71 -9.38
N ASP A 30 -25.50 -6.21 -8.65
CA ASP A 30 -25.66 -5.06 -7.77
C ASP A 30 -25.39 -3.77 -8.55
N PHE A 31 -26.22 -2.74 -8.35
CA PHE A 31 -26.08 -1.44 -9.01
C PHE A 31 -25.82 -0.35 -7.96
N GLY A 32 -24.64 0.26 -8.01
CA GLY A 32 -24.27 1.38 -7.16
C GLY A 32 -24.59 2.74 -7.77
N LEU A 33 -24.83 3.72 -6.91
CA LEU A 33 -24.86 5.15 -7.25
C LEU A 33 -24.08 5.91 -6.17
N SER A 34 -23.08 6.69 -6.57
CA SER A 34 -22.39 7.64 -5.68
C SER A 34 -22.52 9.06 -6.24
N VAL A 35 -22.71 10.03 -5.35
CA VAL A 35 -22.91 11.44 -5.72
C VAL A 35 -22.43 12.38 -4.62
N TYR A 36 -21.72 13.44 -5.02
CA TYR A 36 -21.52 14.63 -4.20
C TYR A 36 -22.67 15.63 -4.49
N GLY A 37 -23.81 15.42 -3.84
CA GLY A 37 -25.04 16.17 -4.09
C GLY A 37 -26.28 15.35 -3.72
N ILE A 38 -27.24 15.29 -4.65
CA ILE A 38 -28.44 14.44 -4.60
C ILE A 38 -28.64 13.84 -6.00
N ALA A 39 -28.90 12.54 -6.10
CA ALA A 39 -29.20 11.86 -7.36
C ALA A 39 -30.16 10.69 -7.15
N ASN A 40 -30.97 10.39 -8.17
CA ASN A 40 -31.93 9.28 -8.17
C ASN A 40 -31.57 8.26 -9.25
N LEU A 41 -31.44 6.99 -8.87
CA LEU A 41 -31.21 5.89 -9.78
C LEU A 41 -32.54 5.30 -10.26
N TYR A 42 -32.66 5.11 -11.59
CA TYR A 42 -33.79 4.43 -12.22
C TYR A 42 -33.29 3.33 -13.14
N LEU A 43 -33.95 2.17 -13.13
CA LEU A 43 -33.70 1.05 -14.05
C LEU A 43 -34.99 0.81 -14.85
N ASP A 44 -34.89 0.86 -16.18
CA ASP A 44 -36.03 0.76 -17.12
C ASP A 44 -37.26 1.66 -16.86
N GLY A 45 -37.09 2.68 -16.01
CA GLY A 45 -38.12 3.64 -15.61
C GLY A 45 -38.64 3.45 -14.18
N GLU A 46 -38.32 2.33 -13.53
CA GLU A 46 -38.61 2.10 -12.11
C GLU A 46 -37.53 2.74 -11.23
N PHE A 47 -37.93 3.31 -10.09
CA PHE A 47 -37.02 3.93 -9.12
C PHE A 47 -36.34 2.86 -8.26
N ILE A 48 -35.01 2.94 -8.14
CA ILE A 48 -34.19 1.98 -7.39
C ILE A 48 -33.71 2.56 -6.06
N THR A 49 -33.06 3.73 -6.08
CA THR A 49 -32.61 4.42 -4.86
C THR A 49 -32.46 5.94 -5.08
N GLU A 50 -32.54 6.70 -3.98
CA GLU A 50 -32.17 8.11 -3.87
C GLU A 50 -30.88 8.17 -3.06
N GLU A 51 -29.81 8.71 -3.65
CA GLU A 51 -28.55 8.90 -2.94
C GLU A 51 -28.17 10.35 -2.73
N THR A 52 -27.47 10.58 -1.62
CA THR A 52 -27.05 11.90 -1.15
C THR A 52 -25.68 11.81 -0.49
N THR A 53 -24.93 12.92 -0.44
CA THR A 53 -23.60 12.99 0.22
C THR A 53 -23.61 12.62 1.73
N ARG A 54 -24.77 12.29 2.32
CA ARG A 54 -24.93 11.99 3.75
C ARG A 54 -25.35 10.53 4.03
N LYS A 55 -25.36 9.65 3.01
CA LYS A 55 -25.89 8.27 3.11
C LYS A 55 -25.05 7.19 2.42
N GLN A 56 -23.83 7.51 1.97
CA GLN A 56 -22.99 6.56 1.26
C GLN A 56 -22.58 5.37 2.15
N GLU A 57 -22.88 4.15 1.70
CA GLU A 57 -22.43 2.88 2.31
C GLU A 57 -21.51 2.14 1.32
N ALA A 58 -20.51 1.41 1.83
CA ALA A 58 -19.56 0.68 1.00
C ALA A 58 -20.11 -0.66 0.51
N GLY A 59 -19.76 -1.04 -0.73
CA GLY A 59 -20.13 -2.34 -1.32
C GLY A 59 -19.44 -3.54 -0.64
N SER A 60 -19.93 -4.75 -0.93
CA SER A 60 -19.40 -6.00 -0.36
C SER A 60 -18.90 -6.99 -1.42
N ILE A 61 -17.82 -7.71 -1.12
CA ILE A 61 -17.19 -8.67 -2.04
C ILE A 61 -17.70 -10.09 -1.75
N SER A 62 -18.38 -10.72 -2.71
CA SER A 62 -19.04 -12.03 -2.53
C SER A 62 -18.29 -13.23 -3.12
N PHE A 63 -17.20 -13.01 -3.87
CA PHE A 63 -16.61 -14.02 -4.75
C PHE A 63 -15.68 -15.06 -4.10
N ARG A 64 -15.39 -14.95 -2.78
CA ARG A 64 -14.35 -15.73 -2.10
C ARG A 64 -14.32 -17.22 -2.44
N LYS A 65 -15.45 -17.92 -2.38
CA LYS A 65 -15.48 -19.37 -2.63
C LYS A 65 -14.91 -19.73 -4.01
N ARG A 66 -15.29 -18.99 -5.06
CA ARG A 66 -14.82 -19.24 -6.44
C ARG A 66 -13.31 -19.01 -6.58
N ALA A 67 -12.74 -18.06 -5.83
CA ALA A 67 -11.30 -17.85 -5.80
C ALA A 67 -10.57 -19.01 -5.11
N CYS A 68 -11.05 -19.49 -3.96
CA CYS A 68 -10.50 -20.65 -3.27
C CYS A 68 -10.61 -21.94 -4.12
N ASP A 69 -11.77 -22.19 -4.72
CA ASP A 69 -12.03 -23.37 -5.57
C ASP A 69 -11.02 -23.39 -6.76
N LEU A 70 -10.80 -22.26 -7.44
CA LEU A 70 -9.86 -22.15 -8.56
C LEU A 70 -8.38 -22.19 -8.14
N ALA A 71 -8.02 -21.60 -6.99
CA ALA A 71 -6.65 -21.63 -6.49
C ALA A 71 -6.18 -23.06 -6.16
N ALA A 72 -7.08 -23.90 -5.64
CA ALA A 72 -6.80 -25.31 -5.35
C ALA A 72 -6.58 -26.19 -6.59
N GLU A 73 -7.01 -25.74 -7.78
CA GLU A 73 -6.83 -26.45 -9.06
C GLU A 73 -5.53 -26.07 -9.80
N ALA A 74 -4.84 -25.01 -9.37
CA ALA A 74 -3.63 -24.48 -10.02
C ALA A 74 -2.33 -24.89 -9.30
N ASP A 75 -1.23 -25.09 -10.03
CA ASP A 75 0.09 -25.36 -9.43
C ASP A 75 0.62 -24.19 -8.57
N TYR A 76 0.29 -22.96 -9.01
CA TYR A 76 0.64 -21.68 -8.41
C TYR A 76 -0.49 -20.67 -8.66
N SER A 77 -0.61 -19.69 -7.77
CA SER A 77 -1.59 -18.60 -7.84
C SER A 77 -0.92 -17.26 -7.58
N ILE A 78 -1.47 -16.20 -8.18
CA ILE A 78 -1.09 -14.81 -7.89
C ILE A 78 -2.37 -14.09 -7.50
N LEU A 79 -2.38 -13.45 -6.33
CA LEU A 79 -3.54 -12.72 -5.80
C LEU A 79 -3.19 -11.24 -5.67
N CYS A 80 -3.61 -10.44 -6.65
CA CYS A 80 -3.51 -8.98 -6.58
C CYS A 80 -4.62 -8.42 -5.68
N THR A 81 -4.26 -7.50 -4.80
CA THR A 81 -5.11 -6.98 -3.72
C THR A 81 -4.56 -5.66 -3.17
N GLY A 82 -5.27 -5.00 -2.26
CA GLY A 82 -4.82 -3.75 -1.63
C GLY A 82 -5.92 -2.69 -1.53
N LEU A 83 -5.53 -1.44 -1.77
CA LEU A 83 -6.37 -0.23 -1.73
C LEU A 83 -6.54 0.36 -3.14
N ASN A 84 -7.42 1.35 -3.26
CA ASN A 84 -7.66 2.11 -4.49
C ASN A 84 -7.90 3.60 -4.15
N GLU A 85 -8.24 4.41 -5.17
CA GLU A 85 -8.55 5.84 -5.02
C GLU A 85 -9.79 6.17 -4.16
N GLU A 86 -10.60 5.18 -3.76
CA GLU A 86 -11.71 5.36 -2.81
C GLU A 86 -11.24 5.21 -1.35
N TRP A 87 -10.14 4.49 -1.11
CA TRP A 87 -9.53 4.31 0.21
C TRP A 87 -8.31 5.21 0.45
N GLU A 88 -7.66 5.70 -0.61
CA GLU A 88 -6.50 6.60 -0.53
C GLU A 88 -6.61 7.75 -1.54
N CYS A 89 -7.08 8.93 -1.11
CA CYS A 89 -7.18 10.12 -1.95
C CYS A 89 -6.90 11.43 -1.21
N GLU A 90 -6.84 12.54 -1.96
CA GLU A 90 -6.78 13.88 -1.39
C GLU A 90 -8.15 14.28 -0.81
N GLY A 91 -8.18 14.68 0.47
CA GLY A 91 -9.35 15.27 1.12
C GLY A 91 -9.79 14.58 2.41
N PHE A 92 -9.37 13.32 2.64
CA PHE A 92 -9.54 12.64 3.93
C PHE A 92 -8.40 11.66 4.21
N ASP A 93 -8.05 11.51 5.49
CA ASP A 93 -7.13 10.48 5.96
C ASP A 93 -7.85 9.14 6.16
N LYS A 94 -7.12 8.02 6.04
CA LYS A 94 -7.64 6.71 6.42
C LYS A 94 -7.91 6.62 7.93
N LEU A 95 -8.93 5.84 8.29
CA LEU A 95 -9.29 5.56 9.68
C LEU A 95 -8.34 4.54 10.35
N ASP A 96 -7.79 3.60 9.59
CA ASP A 96 -6.78 2.63 10.01
C ASP A 96 -5.92 2.16 8.81
N PHE A 97 -5.19 1.05 8.97
CA PHE A 97 -4.42 0.37 7.90
C PHE A 97 -5.06 -0.96 7.47
N SER A 98 -6.33 -1.19 7.77
CA SER A 98 -7.02 -2.43 7.41
C SER A 98 -7.22 -2.53 5.89
N LEU A 99 -7.24 -3.75 5.35
CA LEU A 99 -7.69 -4.00 3.98
C LEU A 99 -9.22 -3.82 3.87
N PRO A 100 -9.78 -3.64 2.66
CA PRO A 100 -11.22 -3.49 2.48
C PRO A 100 -12.00 -4.70 3.03
N PRO A 101 -13.24 -4.54 3.53
CA PRO A 101 -13.97 -5.62 4.19
C PRO A 101 -14.11 -6.90 3.35
N GLY A 102 -13.72 -8.04 3.92
CA GLY A 102 -13.73 -9.35 3.26
C GLY A 102 -12.44 -9.71 2.51
N VAL A 103 -11.46 -8.80 2.42
CA VAL A 103 -10.20 -9.01 1.70
C VAL A 103 -9.21 -9.85 2.50
N ASP A 104 -9.02 -9.60 3.80
CA ASP A 104 -8.19 -10.47 4.65
C ASP A 104 -8.71 -11.93 4.65
N GLU A 105 -10.03 -12.12 4.76
CA GLU A 105 -10.62 -13.46 4.75
C GLU A 105 -10.67 -14.10 3.36
N LEU A 106 -10.47 -13.33 2.28
CA LEU A 106 -10.17 -13.84 0.94
C LEU A 106 -8.71 -14.32 0.86
N ILE A 107 -7.77 -13.55 1.41
CA ILE A 107 -6.33 -13.86 1.32
C ILE A 107 -5.99 -15.12 2.12
N SER A 108 -6.34 -15.22 3.42
CA SER A 108 -6.16 -16.49 4.18
C SER A 108 -6.94 -17.64 3.54
N GLY A 109 -8.12 -17.36 2.95
CA GLY A 109 -8.91 -18.36 2.23
C GLY A 109 -8.22 -18.93 0.99
N VAL A 110 -7.45 -18.10 0.26
CA VAL A 110 -6.67 -18.52 -0.92
C VAL A 110 -5.34 -19.14 -0.49
N LEU A 111 -4.66 -18.63 0.54
CA LEU A 111 -3.43 -19.20 1.10
C LEU A 111 -3.64 -20.61 1.66
N ALA A 112 -4.75 -20.84 2.36
CA ALA A 112 -5.14 -22.17 2.85
C ALA A 112 -5.49 -23.15 1.72
N ALA A 113 -5.95 -22.65 0.57
CA ALA A 113 -6.25 -23.47 -0.62
C ALA A 113 -4.99 -23.75 -1.48
N GLN A 114 -4.09 -22.78 -1.59
CA GLN A 114 -2.84 -22.86 -2.35
C GLN A 114 -1.69 -22.19 -1.59
N PRO A 115 -0.91 -22.97 -0.80
CA PRO A 115 0.22 -22.45 -0.02
C PRO A 115 1.40 -21.89 -0.84
N ASN A 116 1.38 -22.01 -2.18
CA ASN A 116 2.33 -21.36 -3.08
C ASN A 116 1.79 -20.05 -3.68
N THR A 117 0.71 -19.47 -3.15
CA THR A 117 0.19 -18.18 -3.62
C THR A 117 1.23 -17.07 -3.42
N ILE A 118 1.44 -16.27 -4.45
CA ILE A 118 2.15 -14.98 -4.37
C ILE A 118 1.08 -13.89 -4.16
N ILE A 119 1.15 -13.17 -3.03
CA ILE A 119 0.24 -12.05 -2.77
C ILE A 119 0.87 -10.77 -3.33
N VAL A 120 0.15 -10.01 -4.17
CA VAL A 120 0.59 -8.71 -4.68
C VAL A 120 -0.28 -7.63 -4.07
N THR A 121 0.34 -6.72 -3.31
CA THR A 121 -0.35 -5.64 -2.58
C THR A 121 -0.11 -4.29 -3.25
N GLN A 122 -1.18 -3.54 -3.47
CA GLN A 122 -1.18 -2.21 -4.10
C GLN A 122 -1.71 -1.18 -3.11
N SER A 123 -0.90 -0.20 -2.71
CA SER A 123 -1.32 0.95 -1.90
C SER A 123 -0.26 2.05 -1.92
N GLY A 124 -0.66 3.30 -1.77
CA GLY A 124 0.25 4.44 -1.62
C GLY A 124 0.87 4.54 -0.23
N THR A 125 0.28 3.89 0.78
CA THR A 125 0.79 3.86 2.17
C THR A 125 0.67 2.47 2.81
N LEU A 126 0.87 2.40 4.13
CA LEU A 126 0.97 1.16 4.90
C LEU A 126 -0.35 0.37 4.94
N LEU A 127 -0.20 -0.95 4.92
CA LEU A 127 -1.25 -1.93 5.10
C LEU A 127 -0.95 -2.81 6.31
N LYS A 128 -2.00 -3.31 6.95
CA LYS A 128 -1.94 -4.37 7.95
C LYS A 128 -2.14 -5.73 7.28
N MET A 129 -1.23 -6.67 7.55
CA MET A 129 -1.23 -8.00 6.91
C MET A 129 -1.46 -9.10 7.95
N LEU A 130 -2.72 -9.31 8.36
CA LEU A 130 -3.09 -10.32 9.38
C LEU A 130 -2.69 -11.76 8.98
N TRP A 131 -2.54 -11.99 7.69
CA TRP A 131 -2.23 -13.25 7.01
C TRP A 131 -0.74 -13.38 6.62
N GLU A 132 0.15 -12.46 6.99
CA GLU A 132 1.56 -12.51 6.54
C GLU A 132 2.22 -13.85 6.88
N SER A 133 2.04 -14.33 8.11
CA SER A 133 2.65 -15.60 8.56
C SER A 133 2.11 -16.85 7.86
N GLU A 134 1.02 -16.73 7.08
CA GLU A 134 0.51 -17.78 6.19
C GLU A 134 1.14 -17.71 4.78
N ALA A 135 1.67 -16.55 4.38
CA ALA A 135 2.14 -16.28 3.03
C ALA A 135 3.64 -16.60 2.84
N ARG A 136 3.97 -17.35 1.79
CA ARG A 136 5.37 -17.66 1.43
C ARG A 136 6.06 -16.59 0.59
N SER A 137 5.28 -15.72 -0.04
CA SER A 137 5.77 -14.71 -0.98
C SER A 137 4.75 -13.60 -1.09
N ILE A 138 5.19 -12.38 -0.82
CA ILE A 138 4.39 -11.16 -0.90
C ILE A 138 5.17 -10.16 -1.75
N VAL A 139 4.43 -9.30 -2.45
CA VAL A 139 4.92 -8.19 -3.26
C VAL A 139 4.19 -6.94 -2.84
N HIS A 140 4.88 -5.81 -2.81
CA HIS A 140 4.30 -4.50 -2.60
C HIS A 140 4.61 -3.63 -3.82
N ALA A 141 3.59 -3.43 -4.66
CA ALA A 141 3.67 -2.80 -5.98
C ALA A 141 3.48 -1.28 -5.94
N TRP A 142 3.10 -0.73 -4.78
CA TRP A 142 2.70 0.66 -4.59
C TRP A 142 1.46 1.01 -5.45
N CYS A 143 1.48 2.18 -6.09
CA CYS A 143 0.57 2.57 -7.17
C CYS A 143 1.43 2.98 -8.38
N GLY A 144 1.85 1.99 -9.18
CA GLY A 144 2.78 2.15 -10.30
C GLY A 144 2.23 2.85 -11.55
N GLY A 145 0.91 3.00 -11.67
CA GLY A 145 0.26 3.71 -12.78
C GLY A 145 0.24 2.88 -14.09
N SER A 146 0.36 3.54 -15.25
CA SER A 146 0.07 2.91 -16.55
C SER A 146 0.89 1.67 -16.90
N GLU A 147 2.11 1.55 -16.37
CA GLU A 147 3.02 0.41 -16.60
C GLU A 147 3.05 -0.58 -15.42
N GLU A 148 2.19 -0.40 -14.40
CA GLU A 148 2.21 -1.19 -13.17
C GLU A 148 2.03 -2.69 -13.41
N GLY A 149 1.11 -3.09 -14.30
CA GLY A 149 0.91 -4.50 -14.64
C GLY A 149 2.14 -5.16 -15.29
N ASN A 150 2.96 -4.38 -16.01
CA ASN A 150 4.23 -4.85 -16.58
C ASN A 150 5.31 -4.88 -15.49
N GLY A 151 5.41 -3.82 -14.68
CA GLY A 151 6.35 -3.75 -13.56
C GLY A 151 6.15 -4.86 -12.51
N VAL A 152 4.89 -5.23 -12.21
CA VAL A 152 4.55 -6.37 -11.34
C VAL A 152 4.90 -7.72 -11.98
N ALA A 153 4.81 -7.84 -13.31
CA ALA A 153 5.27 -9.06 -13.99
C ALA A 153 6.81 -9.22 -13.96
N ASP A 154 7.55 -8.12 -13.81
CA ASP A 154 9.02 -8.08 -13.76
C ASP A 154 9.62 -8.16 -12.33
N LEU A 155 8.85 -7.91 -11.25
CA LEU A 155 9.38 -7.64 -9.89
C LEU A 155 8.57 -8.25 -8.72
N CYS A 156 9.12 -8.12 -7.50
CA CYS A 156 8.54 -8.57 -6.23
C CYS A 156 8.96 -7.65 -5.04
N LEU A 157 8.44 -7.94 -3.82
CA LEU A 157 8.95 -7.61 -2.44
C LEU A 157 8.33 -6.42 -1.64
N ILE A 158 8.55 -6.33 -0.30
CA ILE A 158 7.48 -6.17 0.74
C ILE A 158 7.64 -5.11 1.88
N TRP A 159 6.51 -4.76 2.53
CA TRP A 159 6.20 -3.81 3.65
C TRP A 159 4.76 -4.17 4.18
N LEU A 160 4.18 -4.05 5.42
CA LEU A 160 4.55 -3.77 6.85
C LEU A 160 3.44 -4.31 7.86
N GLU A 161 3.45 -4.00 9.18
CA GLU A 161 2.57 -4.64 10.24
C GLU A 161 1.37 -3.86 10.86
N GLU A 162 1.51 -3.02 11.90
CA GLU A 162 0.36 -2.46 12.67
C GLU A 162 0.46 -0.93 12.96
N ILE A 163 -0.70 -0.25 12.93
CA ILE A 163 -0.86 1.21 13.11
C ILE A 163 -0.48 1.75 14.50
N ARG A 164 -0.55 0.93 15.56
CA ARG A 164 -0.28 1.35 16.94
C ARG A 164 1.20 1.58 17.25
N ASP A 165 2.07 1.11 16.37
CA ASP A 165 3.52 1.29 16.45
C ASP A 165 4.00 2.46 15.57
N ASN A 166 3.09 3.13 14.86
CA ASN A 166 3.39 4.39 14.19
C ASN A 166 3.59 5.52 15.24
N PRO A 167 4.72 6.26 15.22
CA PRO A 167 4.96 7.38 16.13
C PRO A 167 3.81 8.39 16.23
N ALA A 168 3.13 8.67 15.10
CA ALA A 168 2.07 9.66 15.03
C ALA A 168 0.71 9.17 15.61
N TYR A 169 0.57 7.90 15.99
CA TYR A 169 -0.72 7.27 16.35
C TYR A 169 -1.53 8.02 17.42
N LEU A 170 -0.85 8.65 18.40
CA LEU A 170 -1.52 9.40 19.48
C LEU A 170 -1.89 10.85 19.10
N ASN A 171 -1.38 11.36 17.98
CA ASN A 171 -1.61 12.71 17.48
C ASN A 171 -1.92 12.68 15.96
N TRP A 172 -2.87 11.83 15.57
CA TRP A 172 -3.33 11.70 14.19
C TRP A 172 -4.74 12.28 14.05
N GLY A 173 -4.86 13.46 13.42
CA GLY A 173 -6.12 14.12 13.10
C GLY A 173 -6.34 15.42 13.87
N SER A 174 -6.76 16.48 13.16
CA SER A 174 -6.79 17.87 13.64
C SER A 174 -7.71 18.14 14.85
N ILE A 175 -7.22 17.89 16.07
CA ILE A 175 -7.96 18.14 17.31
C ILE A 175 -8.03 19.65 17.60
N ARG A 176 -9.19 20.23 17.28
CA ARG A 176 -9.55 21.66 17.44
C ARG A 176 -8.74 22.60 16.52
N GLY A 177 -8.47 22.19 15.28
CA GLY A 177 -7.83 23.04 14.27
C GLY A 177 -6.31 23.18 14.46
N ARG A 178 -5.68 22.17 15.05
CA ARG A 178 -4.23 22.04 15.20
C ARG A 178 -3.85 20.57 15.12
N GLU A 179 -2.63 20.30 14.67
CA GLU A 179 -1.99 19.00 14.82
C GLU A 179 -0.79 19.12 15.76
N LEU A 180 -0.41 18.03 16.43
CA LEU A 180 0.72 18.02 17.38
C LEU A 180 1.73 16.92 17.01
N TYR A 181 2.85 17.31 16.41
CA TYR A 181 3.97 16.43 16.10
C TYR A 181 4.74 16.06 17.39
N GLY A 182 4.09 15.25 18.24
CA GLY A 182 4.57 14.86 19.57
C GLY A 182 5.69 13.83 19.57
N GLU A 183 5.94 13.22 18.41
CA GLU A 183 7.09 12.37 18.10
C GLU A 183 8.38 13.17 17.84
N ASP A 184 8.28 14.49 17.60
CA ASP A 184 9.42 15.38 17.35
C ASP A 184 10.32 14.83 16.21
N VAL A 185 11.63 14.67 16.42
CA VAL A 185 12.54 14.06 15.42
C VAL A 185 12.38 12.54 15.24
N PHE A 186 11.59 11.85 16.06
CA PHE A 186 11.43 10.38 16.04
C PHE A 186 10.34 9.93 15.06
N ALA A 187 10.39 10.43 13.81
CA ALA A 187 9.52 10.00 12.73
C ALA A 187 10.04 8.72 12.05
N GLY A 188 9.12 7.84 11.65
CA GLY A 188 9.46 6.59 10.94
C GLY A 188 10.39 5.67 11.76
N TYR A 189 11.38 5.07 11.10
CA TYR A 189 12.29 4.07 11.70
C TYR A 189 13.01 4.52 12.98
N LYS A 190 13.23 5.83 13.16
CA LYS A 190 13.82 6.37 14.39
C LYS A 190 13.01 5.99 15.63
N PHE A 191 11.68 6.00 15.53
CA PHE A 191 10.79 5.58 16.63
C PHE A 191 10.98 4.11 16.99
N TYR A 192 11.08 3.24 15.99
CA TYR A 192 11.20 1.80 16.16
C TYR A 192 12.59 1.42 16.71
N ASP A 193 13.65 2.00 16.13
CA ASP A 193 15.04 1.82 16.56
C ASP A 193 15.27 2.33 18.00
N ASP A 194 14.68 3.47 18.41
CA ASP A 194 14.84 4.05 19.76
C ASP A 194 13.90 3.46 20.83
N LEU A 195 12.86 2.71 20.45
CA LEU A 195 11.96 2.02 21.38
C LEU A 195 12.17 0.49 21.45
N ASP A 196 13.19 -0.05 20.77
CA ASP A 196 13.46 -1.49 20.64
C ASP A 196 12.22 -2.27 20.14
N ARG A 197 11.46 -1.66 19.21
CA ARG A 197 10.28 -2.29 18.58
C ARG A 197 10.67 -2.81 17.21
N SER A 198 10.57 -4.12 17.02
CA SER A 198 10.73 -4.75 15.70
C SER A 198 9.50 -4.46 14.82
N PRO A 199 9.63 -3.75 13.69
CA PRO A 199 8.59 -3.68 12.69
C PRO A 199 8.75 -4.85 11.69
N LEU A 200 7.65 -5.48 11.24
CA LEU A 200 7.65 -6.64 10.34
C LEU A 200 8.66 -6.54 9.17
N PHE A 201 8.76 -5.36 8.56
CA PHE A 201 9.83 -5.02 7.63
C PHE A 201 10.46 -3.68 8.04
N SER A 202 11.78 -3.67 8.25
CA SER A 202 12.53 -2.46 8.65
C SER A 202 12.62 -1.44 7.52
N PHE A 203 12.81 -0.16 7.86
CA PHE A 203 13.14 0.84 6.84
C PHE A 203 14.42 0.46 6.08
N GLY A 204 14.39 0.64 4.76
CA GLY A 204 15.47 0.24 3.88
C GLY A 204 15.58 -1.26 3.63
N TYR A 205 14.61 -2.07 4.12
CA TYR A 205 14.54 -3.50 3.85
C TYR A 205 14.06 -3.78 2.43
N GLY A 206 14.65 -4.82 1.85
CA GLY A 206 14.23 -5.53 0.66
C GLY A 206 15.08 -6.79 0.58
N ILE A 207 14.53 -7.91 0.09
CA ILE A 207 15.36 -9.05 -0.30
C ILE A 207 15.75 -8.92 -1.78
N SER A 208 16.58 -9.82 -2.28
CA SER A 208 17.06 -9.76 -3.66
C SER A 208 17.41 -11.15 -4.17
N TYR A 209 17.42 -11.33 -5.50
CA TYR A 209 17.90 -12.56 -6.14
C TYR A 209 19.44 -12.62 -6.23
N ILE A 210 20.14 -11.59 -5.77
CA ILE A 210 21.60 -11.58 -5.59
C ILE A 210 21.96 -11.76 -4.11
N THR A 211 23.24 -11.99 -3.82
CA THR A 211 23.73 -12.09 -2.44
C THR A 211 25.03 -11.31 -2.34
N LEU A 212 25.10 -10.30 -1.47
CA LEU A 212 26.28 -9.44 -1.37
C LEU A 212 27.10 -9.72 -0.12
N ALA A 213 28.43 -9.61 -0.27
CA ALA A 213 29.36 -9.49 0.84
C ALA A 213 29.90 -8.06 0.91
N LEU A 214 29.83 -7.43 2.08
CA LEU A 214 30.32 -6.07 2.34
C LEU A 214 31.59 -6.14 3.19
N THR A 215 32.65 -5.48 2.74
CA THR A 215 33.95 -5.43 3.43
C THR A 215 34.33 -3.96 3.69
N PRO A 216 34.45 -3.51 4.96
CA PRO A 216 34.99 -2.19 5.26
C PRO A 216 36.44 -2.07 4.78
N ILE A 217 36.75 -1.07 3.94
CA ILE A 217 38.11 -0.82 3.44
C ILE A 217 38.76 0.32 4.22
N ALA A 218 38.10 1.48 4.30
CA ALA A 218 38.59 2.65 5.00
C ALA A 218 37.45 3.63 5.33
N ALA A 219 37.64 4.43 6.38
CA ALA A 219 36.75 5.53 6.73
C ALA A 219 37.57 6.78 7.07
N SER A 220 37.06 7.94 6.66
CA SER A 220 37.55 9.27 7.05
C SER A 220 36.38 10.09 7.62
N ARG A 221 36.61 11.37 7.93
CA ARG A 221 35.54 12.29 8.35
C ARG A 221 34.54 12.60 7.23
N GLU A 222 34.93 12.39 5.97
CA GLU A 222 34.25 12.89 4.77
C GLU A 222 34.01 11.79 3.71
N SER A 223 34.47 10.56 3.94
CA SER A 223 34.38 9.46 2.96
C SER A 223 34.39 8.10 3.65
N LEU A 224 33.59 7.17 3.12
CA LEU A 224 33.52 5.77 3.55
C LEU A 224 33.74 4.87 2.33
N TYR A 225 34.69 3.95 2.43
CA TYR A 225 35.05 3.00 1.38
C TYR A 225 34.66 1.60 1.83
N ILE A 226 33.72 0.98 1.10
CA ILE A 226 33.23 -0.38 1.30
C ILE A 226 33.48 -1.15 0.01
N GLY A 227 34.13 -2.30 0.10
CA GLY A 227 34.18 -3.28 -0.98
C GLY A 227 32.88 -4.06 -1.00
N VAL A 228 32.23 -4.15 -2.17
CA VAL A 228 30.92 -4.77 -2.35
C VAL A 228 31.08 -5.90 -3.37
N ILE A 229 30.80 -7.15 -3.01
CA ILE A 229 31.00 -8.30 -3.90
C ILE A 229 29.69 -9.08 -4.04
N ASN A 230 29.24 -9.32 -5.28
CA ASN A 230 28.12 -10.21 -5.55
C ASN A 230 28.57 -11.68 -5.54
N THR A 231 28.28 -12.38 -4.44
CA THR A 231 28.55 -13.80 -4.24
C THR A 231 27.42 -14.71 -4.74
N GLY A 232 26.29 -14.11 -5.17
CA GLY A 232 25.16 -14.80 -5.79
C GLY A 232 25.41 -15.21 -7.24
N LYS A 233 24.49 -16.02 -7.78
CA LYS A 233 24.53 -16.51 -9.19
C LYS A 233 23.86 -15.58 -10.20
N SER A 234 23.00 -14.68 -9.72
CA SER A 234 22.26 -13.73 -10.54
C SER A 234 23.05 -12.42 -10.67
N ALA A 235 22.91 -11.74 -11.80
CA ALA A 235 23.17 -10.30 -11.85
C ALA A 235 22.00 -9.55 -11.19
N GLY A 236 22.23 -8.33 -10.72
CA GLY A 236 21.18 -7.51 -10.11
C GLY A 236 21.74 -6.25 -9.46
N THR A 237 20.89 -5.54 -8.73
CA THR A 237 21.19 -4.20 -8.22
C THR A 237 20.79 -4.07 -6.76
N GLU A 238 21.65 -3.46 -5.94
CA GLU A 238 21.45 -3.30 -4.49
C GLU A 238 21.61 -1.85 -4.03
N ALA A 239 20.93 -1.46 -2.96
CA ALA A 239 21.01 -0.15 -2.33
C ALA A 239 21.87 -0.19 -1.04
N ILE A 240 23.16 0.13 -1.17
CA ILE A 240 24.08 0.21 -0.03
C ILE A 240 23.76 1.49 0.77
N GLN A 241 23.26 1.31 1.99
CA GLN A 241 22.84 2.39 2.88
C GLN A 241 23.92 2.69 3.93
N VAL A 242 24.17 3.99 4.18
CA VAL A 242 25.15 4.48 5.16
C VAL A 242 24.41 5.27 6.23
N CYS A 243 24.37 4.70 7.43
CA CYS A 243 23.76 5.33 8.59
C CYS A 243 24.81 5.71 9.65
N ILE A 244 24.53 6.76 10.42
CA ILE A 244 25.41 7.30 11.48
C ILE A 244 24.64 7.31 12.81
N HIS A 245 25.37 7.14 13.91
CA HIS A 245 24.88 7.34 15.28
C HIS A 245 25.79 8.31 16.03
N ALA A 246 25.20 9.20 16.83
CA ALA A 246 25.95 10.19 17.61
C ALA A 246 26.25 9.66 19.03
N MET A 247 27.41 9.00 19.19
CA MET A 247 27.93 8.47 20.46
C MET A 247 27.97 9.45 21.65
N SER A 248 27.85 10.75 21.39
CA SER A 248 27.73 11.82 22.39
C SER A 248 27.06 13.04 21.76
N SER A 249 26.08 13.62 22.44
CA SER A 249 25.29 14.76 21.98
C SER A 249 24.74 15.57 23.16
N VAL A 250 24.37 16.84 22.91
CA VAL A 250 23.69 17.72 23.88
C VAL A 250 22.15 17.68 23.76
N VAL A 251 21.65 17.03 22.72
CA VAL A 251 20.23 16.68 22.51
C VAL A 251 20.12 15.17 22.33
N LEU A 252 18.97 14.56 22.62
CA LEU A 252 18.76 13.12 22.42
C LEU A 252 18.92 12.78 20.92
N PRO A 253 19.92 11.99 20.51
CA PRO A 253 20.07 11.56 19.13
C PRO A 253 19.23 10.30 18.88
N ALA A 254 18.88 10.03 17.64
CA ALA A 254 18.34 8.72 17.28
C ALA A 254 19.42 7.62 17.37
N GLN A 255 19.03 6.36 17.57
CA GLN A 255 19.97 5.23 17.51
C GLN A 255 20.67 5.14 16.15
N ARG A 256 20.02 5.58 15.08
CA ARG A 256 20.52 5.49 13.71
C ARG A 256 19.87 6.57 12.83
N GLU A 257 20.66 7.20 11.97
CA GLU A 257 20.17 8.13 10.94
C GLU A 257 20.79 7.82 9.58
N LEU A 258 19.99 7.67 8.53
CA LEU A 258 20.47 7.52 7.15
C LEU A 258 21.09 8.84 6.66
N HIS A 259 22.39 8.83 6.37
CA HIS A 259 23.12 10.00 5.87
C HIS A 259 23.53 9.90 4.39
N GLY A 260 23.39 8.73 3.78
CA GLY A 260 23.60 8.54 2.34
C GLY A 260 23.29 7.12 1.90
N PHE A 261 23.10 6.94 0.60
CA PHE A 261 22.99 5.62 -0.03
C PHE A 261 23.60 5.65 -1.43
N VAL A 262 24.01 4.49 -1.94
CA VAL A 262 24.43 4.31 -3.33
C VAL A 262 23.79 3.03 -3.88
N LYS A 263 23.20 3.13 -5.07
CA LYS A 263 22.64 1.98 -5.78
C LYS A 263 23.69 1.44 -6.75
N VAL A 264 24.05 0.16 -6.63
CA VAL A 264 25.14 -0.49 -7.40
C VAL A 264 24.61 -1.70 -8.15
N GLU A 265 24.96 -1.81 -9.42
CA GLU A 265 24.62 -2.96 -10.27
C GLU A 265 25.84 -3.89 -10.37
N LEU A 266 25.64 -5.18 -10.10
CA LEU A 266 26.71 -6.17 -9.99
C LEU A 266 26.35 -7.47 -10.70
N MET A 267 27.17 -7.86 -11.67
CA MET A 267 27.18 -9.20 -12.24
C MET A 267 27.57 -10.24 -11.18
N SER A 268 27.19 -11.50 -11.38
CA SER A 268 27.63 -12.61 -10.52
C SER A 268 29.18 -12.67 -10.47
N GLY A 269 29.74 -12.67 -9.27
CA GLY A 269 31.19 -12.59 -9.03
C GLY A 269 31.81 -11.20 -9.21
N GLY A 270 31.03 -10.16 -9.50
CA GLY A 270 31.50 -8.78 -9.65
C GLY A 270 31.83 -8.09 -8.31
N CYS A 271 32.71 -7.09 -8.39
CA CYS A 271 33.22 -6.28 -7.29
C CYS A 271 33.50 -4.83 -7.72
#